data_AF-A0A9Y2IL14-F1
#
_entry.id   AF-A0A9Y2IL14-F1
#
_cell.length_a   1.000
_cell.length_b   1.000
_cell.length_c   1.000
_cell.angle_alpha   90.00
_cell.angle_beta   90.00
_cell.angle_gamma   90.00
#
_symmetry.space_group_name_H-M   'P 1'
#
loop_
_entity.id
_entity.type
_entity.pdbx_description
1 polymer ?
#
loop_
_entity_poly.entity_id
_entity_poly.type
_entity_poly.pdbx_seq_one_letter_code
_entity_poly.pdbx_strand_id
1 'polypeptide(L)'
;MPEGTLGIGTEDEARATLEGSGYVAMWPFLETSLEECLDEFSRSWHLLGGHGVSSPQRLVELTVASACKRRRPYWMALAVAWLIRMAPLPYFDARLVSDLLKLAAEAEVLPAELRVQARAALADAGK
;
A
#
# COMPACT_ATOMS: atom_id res chain seq x y z
N MET A 1 32.90 1.65 7.61
CA MET A 1 31.72 1.59 6.73
C MET A 1 30.51 1.44 7.64
N PRO A 2 29.44 2.23 7.52
CA PRO A 2 28.25 1.98 8.33
C PRO A 2 27.57 0.72 7.78
N GLU A 3 27.28 -0.22 8.67
CA GLU A 3 26.56 -1.45 8.37
C GLU A 3 25.16 -1.06 7.86
N GLY A 4 24.77 -1.62 6.71
CA GLY A 4 23.52 -1.29 6.00
C GLY A 4 22.27 -1.80 6.71
N THR A 5 22.12 -1.50 8.00
CA THR A 5 20.90 -1.72 8.75
C THR A 5 19.89 -0.66 8.31
N LEU A 6 18.81 -1.08 7.68
CA LEU A 6 17.63 -0.24 7.49
C LEU A 6 17.21 0.24 8.88
N GLY A 7 17.41 1.52 9.16
CA GLY A 7 17.19 2.12 10.49
C GLY A 7 15.72 2.08 10.88
N ILE A 8 15.29 0.97 11.47
CA ILE A 8 14.05 0.88 12.25
C ILE A 8 14.49 1.16 13.69
N GLY A 9 14.08 2.32 14.22
CA GLY A 9 14.47 2.79 15.55
C GLY A 9 14.32 1.72 16.64
N THR A 10 15.34 1.62 17.47
CA THR A 10 15.43 0.75 18.66
C THR A 10 14.32 1.05 19.68
N GLU A 11 13.88 0.01 20.37
CA GLU A 11 12.67 -0.08 21.22
C GLU A 11 12.50 0.97 22.33
N ASP A 12 13.57 1.65 22.74
CA ASP A 12 13.56 2.52 23.91
C ASP A 12 13.00 3.94 23.66
N GLU A 13 12.73 4.33 22.41
CA GLU A 13 12.09 5.60 22.07
C GLU A 13 10.71 5.35 21.46
N ALA A 14 9.66 5.48 22.28
CA ALA A 14 8.24 5.60 21.92
C ALA A 14 7.89 5.18 20.47
N ARG A 15 7.84 3.87 20.22
CA ARG A 15 7.63 3.27 18.90
C ARG A 15 6.38 3.82 18.21
N ALA A 16 6.57 4.65 17.19
CA ALA A 16 5.58 4.77 16.13
C ALA A 16 5.53 3.41 15.42
N THR A 17 4.46 2.64 15.66
CA THR A 17 4.19 1.45 14.85
C THR A 17 4.12 1.87 13.38
N LEU A 18 4.45 0.95 12.47
CA LEU A 18 4.32 1.22 11.02
C LEU A 18 2.93 1.73 10.66
N GLU A 19 1.90 1.23 11.35
CA GLU A 19 0.51 1.65 11.25
C GLU A 19 0.26 3.12 11.67
N GLY A 20 1.09 3.69 12.55
CA GLY A 20 1.01 5.08 13.03
C GLY A 20 1.98 6.07 12.36
N SER A 21 3.04 5.60 11.72
CA SER A 21 4.12 6.44 11.19
C SER A 21 3.79 7.22 9.90
N GLY A 22 2.71 6.86 9.20
CA GLY A 22 2.40 7.43 7.88
C GLY A 22 3.49 7.11 6.86
N TYR A 23 3.78 5.82 6.72
CA TYR A 23 4.93 5.19 6.05
C TYR A 23 5.16 5.63 4.58
N VAL A 24 5.89 6.74 4.39
CA VAL A 24 6.28 7.27 3.07
C VAL A 24 7.42 6.48 2.43
N ALA A 25 8.26 5.82 3.23
CA ALA A 25 9.47 5.15 2.74
C ALA A 25 9.20 4.02 1.72
N MET A 26 8.00 3.43 1.73
CA MET A 26 7.59 2.39 0.78
C MET A 26 6.93 2.94 -0.48
N TRP A 27 6.58 4.22 -0.53
CA TRP A 27 5.88 4.79 -1.68
C TRP A 27 6.64 4.67 -3.00
N PRO A 28 7.99 4.79 -3.05
CA PRO A 28 8.72 4.57 -4.29
C PRO A 28 8.47 3.20 -4.93
N PHE A 29 8.13 2.17 -4.15
CA PHE A 29 7.77 0.87 -4.72
C PHE A 29 6.47 0.90 -5.53
N LEU A 30 5.57 1.87 -5.30
CA LEU A 30 4.36 2.02 -6.12
C LEU A 30 4.65 2.37 -7.58
N GLU A 31 5.88 2.77 -7.89
CA GLU A 31 6.34 3.01 -9.27
C GLU A 31 6.60 1.71 -10.03
N THR A 32 6.73 0.57 -9.33
CA THR A 32 6.84 -0.77 -9.94
C THR A 32 5.49 -1.48 -9.99
N SER A 33 5.43 -2.64 -10.63
CA SER A 33 4.21 -3.44 -10.63
C SER A 33 3.95 -4.07 -9.25
N LEU A 34 2.67 -4.25 -8.92
CA LEU A 34 2.26 -4.93 -7.69
C LEU A 34 2.84 -6.34 -7.63
N GLU A 35 2.84 -7.03 -8.77
CA GLU A 35 3.29 -8.40 -8.90
C GLU A 35 4.80 -8.55 -8.65
N GLU A 36 5.63 -7.70 -9.25
CA GLU A 36 7.08 -7.68 -9.00
C GLU A 36 7.38 -7.37 -7.53
N CYS A 37 6.69 -6.37 -6.98
CA CYS A 37 6.86 -5.96 -5.60
C CYS A 37 6.50 -7.08 -4.61
N LEU A 38 5.37 -7.76 -4.83
CA LEU A 38 4.95 -8.90 -4.02
C LEU A 38 5.90 -10.09 -4.15
N ASP A 39 6.40 -10.40 -5.34
CA ASP A 39 7.35 -11.49 -5.55
C ASP A 39 8.68 -11.21 -4.81
N GLU A 40 9.22 -10.01 -4.94
CA GLU A 40 10.44 -9.58 -4.25
C GLU A 40 10.29 -9.67 -2.73
N PHE A 41 9.19 -9.12 -2.17
CA PHE A 41 8.96 -9.18 -0.74
C PHE A 41 8.67 -10.60 -0.25
N SER A 42 7.98 -11.43 -1.03
CA SER A 42 7.71 -12.81 -0.64
C SER A 42 9.00 -13.63 -0.55
N ARG A 43 9.92 -13.47 -1.51
CA ARG A 43 11.24 -14.14 -1.50
C ARG A 43 12.09 -13.67 -0.32
N SER A 44 12.09 -12.37 -0.07
CA SER A 44 12.92 -11.74 0.96
C SER A 44 12.24 -11.72 2.34
N TRP A 45 11.01 -12.24 2.47
CA TRP A 45 10.22 -12.07 3.70
C TRP A 45 10.89 -12.69 4.92
N HIS A 46 11.60 -13.81 4.75
CA HIS A 46 12.36 -14.44 5.83
C HIS A 46 13.44 -13.52 6.44
N LEU A 47 13.88 -12.50 5.71
CA LEU A 47 14.82 -11.47 6.18
C LEU A 47 14.13 -10.25 6.80
N LEU A 48 12.82 -10.08 6.55
CA LEU A 48 12.05 -8.88 6.93
C LEU A 48 10.97 -9.16 8.00
N GLY A 49 10.48 -10.40 8.08
CA GLY A 49 9.24 -10.81 8.75
C GLY A 49 9.23 -10.79 10.28
N GLY A 50 10.16 -10.09 10.93
CA GLY A 50 10.22 -9.94 12.39
C GLY A 50 9.80 -8.55 12.92
N HIS A 51 9.55 -7.58 12.04
CA HIS A 51 9.52 -6.15 12.42
C HIS A 51 8.13 -5.49 12.31
N GLY A 52 7.11 -6.09 12.93
CA GLY A 52 5.81 -5.44 13.15
C GLY A 52 4.80 -5.47 11.99
N VAL A 53 5.10 -6.19 10.89
CA VAL A 53 4.13 -6.52 9.82
C VAL A 53 4.09 -8.03 9.66
N SER A 54 2.89 -8.59 9.55
CA SER A 54 2.67 -10.05 9.56
C SER A 54 2.92 -10.73 8.20
N SER A 55 2.79 -10.01 7.09
CA SER A 55 2.96 -10.58 5.75
C SER A 55 3.35 -9.52 4.69
N PRO A 56 3.92 -9.94 3.54
CA PRO A 56 4.17 -9.03 2.41
C PRO A 56 2.90 -8.30 1.95
N GLN A 57 1.76 -9.01 1.93
CA GLN A 57 0.47 -8.46 1.56
C GLN A 57 0.07 -7.33 2.50
N ARG A 58 0.27 -7.52 3.81
CA ARG A 58 -0.04 -6.49 4.80
C ARG A 58 0.86 -5.26 4.65
N LEU A 59 2.13 -5.44 4.27
CA LEU A 59 3.03 -4.32 3.99
C LEU A 59 2.55 -3.49 2.79
N VAL A 60 2.10 -4.16 1.73
CA VAL A 60 1.51 -3.53 0.55
C VAL A 60 0.22 -2.78 0.91
N GLU A 61 -0.69 -3.39 1.65
CA GLU A 61 -1.92 -2.76 2.14
C GLU A 61 -1.65 -1.46 2.90
N LEU A 62 -0.71 -1.49 3.85
CA LEU A 62 -0.34 -0.31 4.64
C LEU A 62 0.28 0.79 3.76
N THR A 63 1.10 0.41 2.79
CA THR A 63 1.73 1.34 1.83
C THR A 63 0.66 2.05 1.00
N VAL A 64 -0.22 1.29 0.36
CA VAL A 64 -1.33 1.80 -0.46
C VAL A 64 -2.28 2.66 0.38
N ALA A 65 -2.67 2.19 1.57
CA ALA A 65 -3.55 2.93 2.46
C ALA A 65 -2.95 4.29 2.86
N SER A 66 -1.65 4.32 3.18
CA SER A 66 -0.97 5.56 3.55
C SER A 66 -0.89 6.55 2.38
N ALA A 67 -0.58 6.08 1.16
CA ALA A 67 -0.52 6.89 -0.04
C ALA A 67 -1.88 7.52 -0.37
N CYS A 68 -2.95 6.72 -0.33
CA CYS A 68 -4.32 7.21 -0.53
C CYS A 68 -4.76 8.22 0.53
N LYS A 69 -4.53 7.93 1.82
CA LYS A 69 -4.95 8.80 2.94
C LYS A 69 -4.24 10.16 2.93
N ARG A 70 -2.99 10.22 2.44
CA ARG A 70 -2.23 11.48 2.34
C ARG A 70 -2.64 12.36 1.16
N ARG A 71 -3.46 11.85 0.23
CA ARG A 71 -4.04 12.59 -0.92
C ARG A 71 -3.02 13.37 -1.75
N ARG A 72 -1.76 12.92 -1.80
CA ARG A 72 -0.76 13.50 -2.71
C ARG A 72 -1.05 12.99 -4.13
N PRO A 73 -1.35 13.85 -5.12
CA PRO A 73 -1.91 13.41 -6.40
C PRO A 73 -1.12 12.29 -7.08
N TYR A 74 0.20 12.44 -7.15
CA TYR A 74 1.11 11.47 -7.77
C TYR A 74 1.04 10.09 -7.09
N TRP A 75 1.33 10.04 -5.79
CA TRP A 75 1.36 8.78 -5.03
C TRP A 75 -0.01 8.13 -4.92
N MET A 76 -1.06 8.94 -4.82
CA MET A 76 -2.43 8.46 -4.80
C MET A 76 -2.81 7.84 -6.15
N ALA A 77 -2.37 8.41 -7.28
CA ALA A 77 -2.61 7.83 -8.60
C ALA A 77 -1.94 6.45 -8.75
N LEU A 78 -0.69 6.31 -8.31
CA LEU A 78 0.02 5.02 -8.31
C LEU A 78 -0.65 4.00 -7.40
N ALA A 79 -1.05 4.43 -6.19
CA ALA A 79 -1.77 3.58 -5.25
C ALA A 79 -3.11 3.06 -5.82
N VAL A 80 -3.83 3.88 -6.61
CA VAL A 80 -5.05 3.45 -7.29
C VAL A 80 -4.79 2.36 -8.32
N ALA A 81 -3.70 2.45 -9.09
CA ALA A 81 -3.34 1.41 -10.03
C ALA A 81 -3.14 0.06 -9.33
N TRP A 82 -2.48 0.06 -8.17
CA TRP A 82 -2.34 -1.13 -7.33
C TRP A 82 -3.69 -1.59 -6.75
N LEU A 83 -4.53 -0.70 -6.23
CA LEU A 83 -5.85 -1.06 -5.69
C LEU A 83 -6.73 -1.79 -6.70
N ILE A 84 -6.71 -1.35 -7.96
CA ILE A 84 -7.46 -2.01 -9.04
C ILE A 84 -6.96 -3.45 -9.24
N ARG A 85 -5.65 -3.70 -9.11
CA ARG A 85 -5.06 -5.04 -9.18
C ARG A 85 -5.31 -5.87 -7.93
N MET A 86 -5.34 -5.24 -6.76
CA MET A 86 -5.63 -5.89 -5.47
C MET A 86 -7.09 -6.36 -5.37
N ALA A 87 -8.04 -5.62 -5.97
CA ALA A 87 -9.47 -5.87 -5.87
C ALA A 87 -9.91 -7.32 -6.17
N PRO A 88 -9.45 -7.99 -7.25
CA PRO A 88 -9.81 -9.39 -7.52
C PRO A 88 -9.02 -10.43 -6.71
N LEU A 89 -8.04 -10.03 -5.89
CA LEU A 89 -7.10 -10.96 -5.26
C LEU A 89 -7.53 -11.29 -3.82
N PRO A 90 -7.78 -12.58 -3.49
CA PRO A 90 -8.43 -12.97 -2.23
C PRO A 90 -7.53 -12.87 -0.98
N TYR A 91 -6.24 -12.63 -1.17
CA TYR A 91 -5.27 -12.56 -0.07
C TYR A 91 -5.04 -11.14 0.48
N PHE A 92 -5.76 -10.15 -0.05
CA PHE A 92 -5.81 -8.80 0.50
C PHE A 92 -7.10 -8.60 1.30
N ASP A 93 -7.05 -7.67 2.26
CA ASP A 93 -8.23 -7.23 3.00
C ASP A 93 -9.22 -6.53 2.05
N ALA A 94 -10.26 -7.27 1.65
CA ALA A 94 -11.29 -6.80 0.74
C ALA A 94 -12.04 -5.56 1.26
N ARG A 95 -12.20 -5.41 2.58
CA ARG A 95 -12.85 -4.23 3.16
C ARG A 95 -11.96 -3.02 3.02
N LEU A 96 -10.68 -3.15 3.38
CA LEU A 96 -9.70 -2.09 3.21
C LEU A 96 -9.59 -1.65 1.75
N VAL A 97 -9.47 -2.60 0.82
CA VAL A 97 -9.37 -2.31 -0.62
C VAL A 97 -10.62 -1.57 -1.12
N SER A 98 -11.81 -2.04 -0.74
CA SER A 98 -13.08 -1.39 -1.12
C SER A 98 -13.19 0.04 -0.57
N ASP A 99 -12.82 0.25 0.69
CA ASP A 99 -12.84 1.58 1.32
C ASP A 99 -11.89 2.55 0.62
N LEU A 100 -10.70 2.09 0.25
CA LEU A 100 -9.71 2.90 -0.46
C LEU A 100 -10.11 3.18 -1.92
N LEU A 101 -10.72 2.20 -2.61
CA LEU A 101 -11.29 2.41 -3.95
C LEU A 101 -12.42 3.44 -3.92
N LYS A 102 -13.28 3.40 -2.90
CA LYS A 102 -14.32 4.42 -2.70
C LYS A 102 -13.71 5.80 -2.45
N LEU A 103 -12.70 5.88 -1.59
CA LEU A 103 -11.98 7.12 -1.33
C LEU A 103 -11.35 7.68 -2.62
N ALA A 104 -10.77 6.81 -3.46
CA ALA A 104 -10.20 7.21 -4.75
C ALA A 104 -11.25 7.70 -5.74
N ALA A 105 -12.39 7.02 -5.84
CA ALA A 105 -13.51 7.37 -6.71
C ALA A 105 -14.07 8.78 -6.44
N GLU A 106 -13.93 9.27 -5.21
CA GLU A 106 -14.43 10.57 -4.74
C GLU A 106 -13.33 11.66 -4.71
N ALA A 107 -12.07 11.30 -4.95
CA ALA A 107 -10.95 12.21 -4.77
C ALA A 107 -10.72 13.16 -5.96
N GLU A 108 -11.16 14.41 -5.85
CA GLU A 108 -11.00 15.45 -6.90
C GLU A 108 -9.54 15.72 -7.31
N VAL A 109 -8.58 15.39 -6.44
CA VAL A 109 -7.15 15.48 -6.74
C VAL A 109 -6.70 14.49 -7.82
N LEU A 110 -7.52 13.48 -8.13
CA LEU A 110 -7.26 12.50 -9.18
C LEU A 110 -7.94 12.87 -10.51
N PRO A 111 -7.27 12.56 -11.65
CA PRO A 111 -7.89 12.61 -12.97
C PRO A 111 -9.22 11.88 -13.03
N ALA A 112 -10.13 12.36 -13.87
CA ALA A 112 -11.45 11.78 -14.03
C ALA A 112 -11.38 10.31 -14.47
N GLU A 113 -10.46 9.93 -15.36
CA GLU A 113 -10.31 8.54 -15.78
C GLU A 113 -9.99 7.61 -14.62
N LEU A 114 -9.06 7.99 -13.73
CA LEU A 114 -8.68 7.17 -12.58
C LEU A 114 -9.83 7.02 -11.59
N ARG A 115 -10.63 8.07 -11.39
CA ARG A 115 -11.84 7.98 -10.55
C ARG A 115 -12.87 7.03 -11.13
N VAL A 116 -13.06 7.03 -12.46
CA VAL A 116 -13.97 6.09 -13.14
C VAL A 116 -13.47 4.66 -13.02
N GLN A 117 -12.17 4.43 -13.22
CA GLN A 117 -11.57 3.10 -13.06
C GLN A 117 -11.70 2.57 -11.62
N ALA A 118 -11.48 3.42 -10.62
CA ALA A 118 -11.66 3.06 -9.22
C ALA A 118 -13.11 2.65 -8.91
N ARG A 119 -14.11 3.34 -9.48
CA ARG A 119 -15.54 2.97 -9.35
C ARG A 119 -15.86 1.64 -10.01
N ALA A 120 -15.30 1.40 -11.20
CA ALA A 120 -15.49 0.13 -11.90
C ALA A 120 -14.92 -1.04 -11.08
N ALA A 121 -13.68 -0.91 -10.58
CA ALA A 121 -13.06 -1.93 -9.74
C ALA A 121 -13.84 -2.19 -8.44
N LEU A 122 -14.38 -1.14 -7.81
CA LEU A 122 -15.23 -1.28 -6.62
C LEU A 122 -16.51 -2.07 -6.92
N ALA A 123 -17.14 -1.82 -8.06
CA ALA A 123 -18.36 -2.51 -8.47
C ALA A 123 -18.11 -3.99 -8.79
N ASP A 124 -16.93 -4.33 -9.31
CA ASP A 124 -16.54 -5.71 -9.61
C ASP A 124 -16.08 -6.48 -8.36
N ALA A 125 -15.51 -5.80 -7.36
CA ALA A 125 -15.14 -6.42 -6.07
C ALA A 125 -16.33 -6.82 -5.19
N GLY A 126 -17.52 -6.27 -5.46
CA GLY A 126 -18.75 -6.56 -4.72
C GLY A 126 -19.63 -7.66 -5.33
N LYS A 127 -19.21 -8.28 -6.43
CA LYS A 127 -19.88 -9.42 -7.09
C LYS A 127 -19.31 -10.74 -6.60
#